data_AF-A0A3N5U9Q3-F1
#
_entry.id   AF-A0A3N5U9Q3-F1
#
_cell.length_a   1.000
_cell.length_b   1.000
_cell.length_c   1.000
_cell.angle_alpha   90.00
_cell.angle_beta   90.00
_cell.angle_gamma   90.00
#
_symmetry.space_group_name_H-M   'P 1'
#
loop_
_entity.id
_entity.type
_entity.pdbx_description
1 polymer ?
#
loop_
_entity_poly.entity_id
_entity_poly.type
_entity_poly.pdbx_seq_one_letter_code
_entity_poly.pdbx_strand_id
1 'polypeptide(L)'
;MNAALRGKDADAVDAKISFKNIHYFAAGATLFGNDAQGAYQYEGKEYVGQNVTHPLNKCKDCHDVHALEPKLEACAGCHGDAAPEDIRFNTNTTDWDGDGDVTEGIKGEIDTLAEALYTQIQTYATETSGAGIVYSPTAYPYFFLDADGNGEPDENEQGQGTNYNGNWTPKLLRAAFNYQYTQKDPGAFVHNPQYVIQFLIDSIEDLGGDVSAYTRPAVPAPAQ
;
A
#
# COMPACT_ATOMS: atom_id res chain seq x y z
N MET A 1 -1.33 8.42 -12.67
CA MET A 1 -0.05 7.75 -13.01
C MET A 1 0.08 7.46 -14.50
N ASN A 2 -0.83 6.68 -15.10
CA ASN A 2 -0.76 6.13 -16.47
C ASN A 2 -0.39 7.12 -17.58
N ALA A 3 -0.96 8.33 -17.58
CA ALA A 3 -0.64 9.35 -18.59
C ALA A 3 0.84 9.73 -18.61
N ALA A 4 1.49 9.79 -17.44
CA ALA A 4 2.91 10.13 -17.32
C ALA A 4 3.83 8.98 -17.73
N LEU A 5 3.35 7.73 -17.70
CA LEU A 5 4.13 6.52 -17.99
C LEU A 5 3.93 5.99 -19.41
N ARG A 6 2.98 6.55 -20.17
CA ARG A 6 2.60 6.04 -21.48
C ARG A 6 3.79 6.04 -22.46
N GLY A 7 4.06 4.87 -23.04
CA GLY A 7 5.10 4.70 -24.06
C GLY A 7 6.55 4.75 -23.53
N LYS A 8 6.73 4.73 -22.20
CA LYS A 8 8.05 4.59 -21.58
C LYS A 8 8.37 3.11 -21.39
N ASP A 9 9.66 2.78 -21.48
CA ASP A 9 10.17 1.46 -21.14
C ASP A 9 9.99 1.23 -19.63
N ALA A 10 9.43 0.08 -19.26
CA ALA A 10 8.99 -0.22 -17.91
C ALA A 10 10.17 -0.32 -16.91
N ASP A 11 11.32 -0.79 -17.40
CA ASP A 11 12.50 -1.08 -16.60
C ASP A 11 13.62 -0.04 -16.80
N ALA A 12 13.54 0.82 -17.82
CA ALA A 12 14.53 1.87 -18.04
C ALA A 12 14.30 3.10 -17.15
N VAL A 13 15.39 3.61 -16.57
CA VAL A 13 15.39 4.88 -15.84
C VAL A 13 15.00 6.02 -16.78
N ASP A 14 14.05 6.85 -16.36
CA ASP A 14 13.58 8.01 -17.12
C ASP A 14 13.58 9.27 -16.23
N ALA A 15 14.58 10.13 -16.43
CA ALA A 15 14.74 11.35 -15.64
C ALA A 15 13.58 12.38 -15.78
N LYS A 16 12.63 12.15 -16.69
CA LYS A 16 11.44 13.02 -16.87
C LYS A 16 10.25 12.56 -16.05
N ILE A 17 10.31 11.42 -15.38
CA ILE A 17 9.31 10.99 -14.40
C ILE A 17 9.79 11.27 -12.99
N SER A 18 8.82 11.55 -12.11
CA SER A 18 9.06 11.87 -10.72
C SER A 18 8.00 11.19 -9.86
N PHE A 19 8.31 11.02 -8.58
CA PHE A 19 7.33 10.52 -7.62
C PHE A 19 6.03 11.35 -7.66
N LYS A 20 4.90 10.66 -7.62
CA LYS A 20 3.57 11.29 -7.55
C LYS A 20 2.97 10.90 -6.22
N ASN A 21 2.82 11.87 -5.32
CA ASN A 21 2.21 11.61 -4.04
C ASN A 21 0.72 11.29 -4.19
N ILE A 22 0.21 10.42 -3.32
CA ILE A 22 -1.24 10.24 -3.15
C ILE A 22 -1.82 11.45 -2.43
N HIS A 23 -3.15 11.60 -2.48
CA HIS A 23 -3.83 12.49 -1.54
C HIS A 23 -3.82 11.85 -0.14
N TYR A 24 -3.49 12.63 0.90
CA TYR A 24 -3.50 12.11 2.27
C TYR A 24 -4.89 11.71 2.73
N PHE A 25 -4.95 10.73 3.63
CA PHE A 25 -6.20 10.23 4.21
C PHE A 25 -7.20 9.82 3.12
N ALA A 26 -6.73 8.99 2.19
CA ALA A 26 -7.50 8.50 1.05
C ALA A 26 -8.59 7.47 1.43
N ALA A 27 -9.13 7.56 2.65
CA ALA A 27 -10.10 6.62 3.23
C ALA A 27 -11.28 6.32 2.29
N GLY A 28 -11.81 7.35 1.62
CA GLY A 28 -12.85 7.17 0.61
C GLY A 28 -12.36 6.34 -0.58
N ALA A 29 -11.21 6.67 -1.16
CA ALA A 29 -10.67 5.92 -2.29
C ALA A 29 -10.37 4.46 -1.90
N THR A 30 -9.93 4.21 -0.66
CA THR A 30 -9.71 2.85 -0.15
C THR A 30 -11.03 2.11 0.02
N LEU A 31 -12.01 2.71 0.70
CA LEU A 31 -13.33 2.11 0.92
C LEU A 31 -13.99 1.70 -0.41
N PHE A 32 -13.90 2.56 -1.43
CA PHE A 32 -14.47 2.30 -2.75
C PHE A 32 -13.61 1.38 -3.65
N GLY A 33 -12.36 1.11 -3.29
CA GLY A 33 -11.49 0.17 -4.00
C GLY A 33 -11.46 0.41 -5.51
N ASN A 34 -11.81 -0.63 -6.28
CA ASN A 34 -11.89 -0.59 -7.74
C ASN A 34 -12.91 0.43 -8.30
N ASP A 35 -13.92 0.82 -7.54
CA ASP A 35 -14.90 1.80 -8.02
C ASP A 35 -14.31 3.22 -8.06
N ALA A 36 -13.29 3.49 -7.24
CA ALA A 36 -12.58 4.76 -7.19
C ALA A 36 -11.17 4.71 -7.80
N GLN A 37 -10.55 3.53 -7.89
CA GLN A 37 -9.22 3.30 -8.45
C GLN A 37 -8.14 4.23 -7.85
N GLY A 38 -8.14 4.35 -6.52
CA GLY A 38 -7.23 5.23 -5.79
C GLY A 38 -5.77 4.78 -5.84
N ALA A 39 -5.53 3.51 -5.55
CA ALA A 39 -4.23 2.86 -5.71
C ALA A 39 -3.92 2.57 -7.20
N TYR A 40 -2.65 2.31 -7.51
CA TYR A 40 -2.27 1.82 -8.84
C TYR A 40 -2.72 0.37 -9.01
N GLN A 41 -3.48 0.14 -10.07
CA GLN A 41 -3.97 -1.17 -10.46
C GLN A 41 -3.24 -1.66 -11.70
N TYR A 42 -2.81 -2.92 -11.68
CA TYR A 42 -2.00 -3.51 -12.74
C TYR A 42 -2.86 -4.07 -13.87
N GLU A 43 -2.33 -3.98 -15.09
CA GLU A 43 -3.03 -4.44 -16.30
C GLU A 43 -3.30 -5.95 -16.23
N GLY A 44 -4.53 -6.35 -16.59
CA GLY A 44 -4.96 -7.75 -16.53
C GLY A 44 -5.30 -8.28 -15.14
N LYS A 45 -5.13 -7.47 -14.08
CA LYS A 45 -5.56 -7.79 -12.73
C LYS A 45 -6.95 -7.22 -12.44
N GLU A 46 -7.74 -7.95 -11.68
CA GLU A 46 -9.01 -7.48 -11.15
C GLU A 46 -8.86 -7.11 -9.67
N TYR A 47 -9.63 -6.12 -9.24
CA TYR A 47 -9.60 -5.59 -7.88
C TYR A 47 -11.01 -5.54 -7.29
N VAL A 48 -11.12 -5.73 -5.97
CA VAL A 48 -12.40 -5.60 -5.27
C VAL A 48 -12.88 -4.15 -5.31
N GLY A 49 -14.17 -3.96 -5.54
CA GLY A 49 -14.84 -2.65 -5.50
C GLY A 49 -15.10 -2.18 -4.06
N GLN A 50 -16.18 -1.43 -3.88
CA GLN A 50 -16.54 -0.89 -2.59
C GLN A 50 -16.72 -2.00 -1.52
N ASN A 51 -16.06 -1.83 -0.38
CA ASN A 51 -16.23 -2.71 0.77
C ASN A 51 -17.57 -2.38 1.48
N VAL A 52 -18.56 -3.27 1.31
CA VAL A 52 -19.90 -3.12 1.88
C VAL A 52 -20.32 -4.28 2.77
N THR A 53 -19.45 -5.28 2.92
CA THR A 53 -19.76 -6.56 3.58
C THR A 53 -19.90 -6.42 5.09
N HIS A 54 -19.21 -5.44 5.70
CA HIS A 54 -19.31 -5.18 7.13
C HIS A 54 -20.68 -4.56 7.47
N PRO A 55 -21.34 -4.97 8.58
CA PRO A 55 -22.67 -4.44 8.95
C PRO A 55 -22.66 -2.93 9.24
N LEU A 56 -21.52 -2.39 9.67
CA LEU A 56 -21.25 -0.96 9.72
C LEU A 56 -20.43 -0.59 8.48
N ASN A 57 -21.03 0.14 7.53
CA ASN A 57 -20.40 0.42 6.23
C ASN A 57 -20.55 1.87 5.77
N LYS A 58 -20.96 2.78 6.66
CA LYS A 58 -20.94 4.23 6.40
C LYS A 58 -19.90 4.87 7.29
N CYS A 59 -19.25 5.91 6.77
CA CYS A 59 -18.19 6.62 7.49
C CYS A 59 -18.64 7.03 8.90
N LYS A 60 -19.84 7.61 9.03
CA LYS A 60 -20.42 8.07 10.31
C LYS A 60 -20.75 6.96 11.30
N ASP A 61 -20.84 5.71 10.84
CA ASP A 61 -21.17 4.57 11.71
C ASP A 61 -19.94 4.19 12.52
N CYS A 62 -18.73 4.34 11.95
CA CYS A 62 -17.45 4.09 12.64
C CYS A 62 -16.75 5.37 13.12
N HIS A 63 -17.02 6.54 12.52
CA HIS A 63 -16.36 7.80 12.87
C HIS A 63 -17.31 8.80 13.54
N ASP A 64 -16.74 9.62 14.43
CA ASP A 64 -17.37 10.81 14.94
C ASP A 64 -17.26 11.95 13.91
N VAL A 65 -18.42 12.49 13.51
CA VAL A 65 -18.52 13.52 12.48
C VAL A 65 -18.05 14.91 12.94
N HIS A 66 -17.79 15.09 14.22
CA HIS A 66 -17.32 16.35 14.82
C HIS A 66 -15.94 16.22 15.47
N ALA A 67 -15.53 15.04 15.93
CA ALA A 67 -14.22 14.83 16.57
C ALA A 67 -13.11 14.38 15.60
N LEU A 68 -13.45 13.95 14.37
CA LEU A 68 -12.50 13.37 13.41
C LEU A 68 -11.77 12.10 13.92
N GLU A 69 -12.38 11.41 14.87
CA GLU A 69 -11.86 10.21 15.52
C GLU A 69 -12.77 8.99 15.27
N PRO A 70 -12.23 7.76 15.25
CA PRO A 70 -13.03 6.55 15.24
C PRO A 70 -13.71 6.32 16.60
N LYS A 71 -14.94 5.80 16.56
CA LYS A 71 -15.74 5.39 17.73
C LYS A 71 -15.36 3.97 18.12
N LEU A 72 -14.35 3.81 18.96
CA LEU A 72 -13.85 2.48 19.35
C LEU A 72 -14.92 1.62 20.04
N GLU A 73 -15.88 2.25 20.71
CA GLU A 73 -17.04 1.59 21.32
C GLU A 73 -17.96 0.91 20.29
N ALA A 74 -17.99 1.40 19.04
CA ALA A 74 -18.76 0.77 17.97
C ALA A 74 -18.17 -0.60 17.58
N CYS A 75 -16.84 -0.72 17.62
CA CYS A 75 -16.13 -1.99 17.41
C CYS A 75 -16.36 -2.94 18.58
N ALA A 76 -16.21 -2.43 19.81
CA ALA A 76 -16.29 -3.23 21.03
C ALA A 76 -17.64 -3.93 21.22
N GLY A 77 -18.73 -3.37 20.67
CA GLY A 77 -20.05 -3.97 20.70
C GLY A 77 -20.14 -5.38 20.06
N CYS A 78 -19.27 -5.69 19.09
CA CYS A 78 -19.20 -7.01 18.45
C CYS A 78 -17.86 -7.74 18.68
N HIS A 79 -16.77 -7.00 18.85
CA HIS A 79 -15.40 -7.53 18.94
C HIS A 79 -14.81 -7.53 20.37
N GLY A 80 -15.59 -7.11 21.38
CA GLY A 80 -15.13 -7.09 22.77
C GLY A 80 -14.00 -6.09 22.98
N ASP A 81 -13.00 -6.46 23.78
CA ASP A 81 -11.88 -5.58 24.14
C ASP A 81 -10.73 -5.58 23.10
N ALA A 82 -10.93 -6.22 21.94
CA ALA A 82 -9.93 -6.24 20.88
C ALA A 82 -9.68 -4.84 20.32
N ALA A 83 -8.41 -4.45 20.18
CA ALA A 83 -8.04 -3.25 19.45
C ALA A 83 -8.38 -3.43 17.96
N PRO A 84 -8.78 -2.37 17.23
CA PRO A 84 -9.09 -2.48 15.80
C PRO A 84 -8.04 -3.21 14.97
N GLU A 85 -6.77 -3.01 15.30
CA GLU A 85 -5.60 -3.60 14.65
C GLU A 85 -5.55 -5.12 14.80
N ASP A 86 -6.07 -5.65 15.91
CA ASP A 86 -6.12 -7.08 16.23
C ASP A 86 -7.39 -7.75 15.66
N ILE A 87 -8.31 -6.97 15.08
CA ILE A 87 -9.55 -7.51 14.52
C ILE A 87 -9.28 -8.13 13.15
N ARG A 88 -9.68 -9.39 13.01
CA ARG A 88 -9.86 -10.07 11.72
C ARG A 88 -11.31 -10.50 11.53
N PHE A 89 -11.68 -10.88 10.32
CA PHE A 89 -12.99 -11.49 10.09
C PHE A 89 -13.04 -12.83 10.85
N ASN A 90 -13.99 -12.96 11.79
CA ASN A 90 -13.98 -14.01 12.82
C ASN A 90 -13.97 -15.47 12.31
N THR A 91 -14.38 -15.72 11.07
CA THR A 91 -14.30 -17.04 10.43
C THR A 91 -13.20 -17.16 9.38
N ASN A 92 -12.44 -16.08 9.15
CA ASN A 92 -11.35 -16.10 8.20
C ASN A 92 -10.10 -16.64 8.88
N THR A 93 -9.61 -17.77 8.38
CA THR A 93 -8.32 -18.37 8.75
C THR A 93 -7.39 -18.38 7.54
N THR A 94 -7.55 -17.41 6.64
CA THR A 94 -6.65 -17.22 5.51
C THR A 94 -5.39 -16.57 6.01
N ASP A 95 -4.27 -17.13 5.60
CA ASP A 95 -2.92 -16.58 5.72
C ASP A 95 -2.66 -15.75 4.46
N TRP A 96 -2.84 -14.43 4.55
CA TRP A 96 -2.77 -13.54 3.39
C TRP A 96 -1.33 -13.20 3.04
N ASP A 97 -0.48 -13.00 4.05
CA ASP A 97 0.93 -12.63 3.92
C ASP A 97 1.90 -13.83 3.90
N GLY A 98 1.41 -15.06 4.11
CA GLY A 98 2.17 -16.29 3.97
C GLY A 98 3.12 -16.58 5.13
N ASP A 99 2.97 -15.92 6.28
CA ASP A 99 3.86 -16.09 7.45
C ASP A 99 3.44 -17.26 8.39
N GLY A 100 2.23 -17.79 8.18
CA GLY A 100 1.65 -18.90 8.94
C GLY A 100 0.81 -18.51 10.16
N ASP A 101 0.67 -17.21 10.49
CA ASP A 101 -0.16 -16.71 11.58
C ASP A 101 -1.59 -16.36 11.09
N VAL A 102 -2.50 -17.31 11.24
CA VAL A 102 -3.93 -17.11 10.94
C VAL A 102 -4.74 -16.57 12.12
N THR A 103 -4.07 -16.04 13.15
CA THR A 103 -4.70 -15.53 14.38
C THR A 103 -4.51 -14.05 14.61
N GLU A 104 -3.50 -13.44 14.01
CA GLU A 104 -3.31 -11.99 14.05
C GLU A 104 -4.42 -11.21 13.34
N GLY A 105 -4.53 -9.93 13.67
CA GLY A 105 -5.49 -9.03 13.04
C GLY A 105 -5.11 -8.71 11.60
N ILE A 106 -6.09 -8.26 10.80
CA ILE A 106 -5.88 -8.00 9.36
C ILE A 106 -4.85 -6.88 9.08
N LYS A 107 -4.49 -6.09 10.11
CA LYS A 107 -3.43 -5.11 10.00
C LYS A 107 -2.04 -5.76 9.91
N GLY A 108 -1.78 -6.84 10.67
CA GLY A 108 -0.50 -7.55 10.64
C GLY A 108 -0.18 -8.05 9.24
N GLU A 109 -1.12 -8.81 8.66
CA GLU A 109 -1.12 -9.27 7.27
C GLU A 109 -0.77 -8.15 6.26
N ILE A 110 -1.33 -6.94 6.44
CA ILE A 110 -1.05 -5.79 5.56
C ILE A 110 0.34 -5.19 5.83
N ASP A 111 0.75 -5.10 7.09
CA ASP A 111 2.06 -4.57 7.48
C ASP A 111 3.18 -5.48 6.94
N THR A 112 3.08 -6.80 7.12
CA THR A 112 4.04 -7.77 6.59
C THR A 112 4.16 -7.67 5.06
N LEU A 113 3.03 -7.58 4.35
CA LEU A 113 3.04 -7.38 2.90
C LEU A 113 3.61 -6.02 2.49
N ALA A 114 3.39 -4.96 3.28
CA ALA A 114 3.96 -3.64 3.01
C ALA A 114 5.49 -3.64 3.23
N GLU A 115 5.99 -4.33 4.26
CA GLU A 115 7.42 -4.54 4.51
C GLU A 115 8.08 -5.36 3.40
N ALA A 116 7.42 -6.43 2.94
CA ALA A 116 7.87 -7.23 1.81
C ALA A 116 7.93 -6.39 0.51
N LEU A 117 6.91 -5.56 0.26
CA LEU A 117 6.92 -4.62 -0.86
C LEU A 117 8.06 -3.60 -0.75
N TYR A 118 8.31 -3.05 0.43
CA TYR A 118 9.40 -2.09 0.63
C TYR A 118 10.76 -2.74 0.36
N THR A 119 10.97 -3.95 0.86
CA THR A 119 12.18 -4.74 0.57
C THR A 119 12.34 -4.96 -0.93
N GLN A 120 11.27 -5.34 -1.63
CA GLN A 120 11.30 -5.55 -3.08
C GLN A 120 11.57 -4.24 -3.86
N ILE A 121 11.04 -3.10 -3.38
CA ILE A 121 11.34 -1.76 -3.92
C ILE A 121 12.84 -1.47 -3.81
N GLN A 122 13.46 -1.74 -2.66
CA GLN A 122 14.89 -1.51 -2.42
C GLN A 122 15.78 -2.40 -3.30
N THR A 123 15.43 -3.70 -3.40
CA THR A 123 16.12 -4.65 -4.28
C THR A 123 16.03 -4.20 -5.73
N TYR A 124 14.82 -3.92 -6.24
CA TYR A 124 14.62 -3.49 -7.62
C TYR A 124 15.36 -2.18 -7.93
N ALA A 125 15.31 -1.21 -7.02
CA ALA A 125 16.01 0.06 -7.17
C ALA A 125 17.53 -0.12 -7.33
N THR A 126 18.12 -1.00 -6.53
CA THR A 126 19.56 -1.31 -6.60
C THR A 126 19.92 -2.10 -7.85
N GLU A 127 19.17 -3.17 -8.15
CA GLU A 127 19.51 -4.11 -9.21
C GLU A 127 19.14 -3.64 -10.62
N THR A 128 18.05 -2.87 -10.74
CA THR A 128 17.51 -2.43 -12.05
C THR A 128 17.73 -0.95 -12.29
N SER A 129 17.39 -0.08 -11.33
CA SER A 129 17.62 1.37 -11.49
C SER A 129 19.09 1.76 -11.29
N GLY A 130 19.88 0.93 -10.61
CA GLY A 130 21.29 1.19 -10.29
C GLY A 130 21.51 2.21 -9.18
N ALA A 131 20.47 2.51 -8.37
CA ALA A 131 20.52 3.51 -7.32
C ALA A 131 19.64 3.08 -6.14
N GLY A 132 20.23 2.94 -4.95
CA GLY A 132 19.51 2.59 -3.72
C GLY A 132 18.52 3.66 -3.30
N ILE A 133 17.44 3.24 -2.66
CA ILE A 133 16.29 4.07 -2.30
C ILE A 133 15.93 3.89 -0.83
N VAL A 134 15.61 4.99 -0.17
CA VAL A 134 15.07 4.98 1.19
C VAL A 134 13.78 5.80 1.27
N TYR A 135 12.82 5.27 2.02
CA TYR A 135 11.56 5.93 2.31
C TYR A 135 11.62 6.74 3.61
N SER A 136 11.04 7.93 3.60
CA SER A 136 10.79 8.74 4.81
C SER A 136 9.30 9.05 4.93
N PRO A 137 8.63 8.70 6.04
CA PRO A 137 7.23 9.05 6.25
C PRO A 137 7.02 10.54 6.51
N THR A 138 8.05 11.26 6.96
CA THR A 138 7.95 12.64 7.49
C THR A 138 8.62 13.69 6.60
N ALA A 139 9.47 13.30 5.65
CA ALA A 139 10.17 14.24 4.77
C ALA A 139 9.69 14.14 3.33
N TYR A 140 9.26 15.26 2.74
CA TYR A 140 9.00 15.34 1.29
C TYR A 140 10.34 15.35 0.52
N PRO A 141 10.50 14.61 -0.60
CA PRO A 141 9.46 13.95 -1.41
C PRO A 141 9.20 12.46 -1.10
N TYR A 142 9.39 12.05 0.15
CA TYR A 142 9.17 10.69 0.69
C TYR A 142 10.17 9.64 0.26
N PHE A 143 10.79 9.78 -0.90
CA PHE A 143 11.82 8.85 -1.37
C PHE A 143 13.12 9.59 -1.66
N PHE A 144 14.19 9.09 -1.07
CA PHE A 144 15.52 9.67 -1.12
C PHE A 144 16.53 8.65 -1.65
N LEU A 145 17.65 9.16 -2.13
CA LEU A 145 18.79 8.36 -2.52
C LEU A 145 19.43 7.75 -1.26
N ASP A 146 19.78 6.48 -1.37
CA ASP A 146 20.55 5.71 -0.39
C ASP A 146 21.65 4.98 -1.17
N ALA A 147 22.61 5.74 -1.70
CA ALA A 147 23.64 5.21 -2.59
C ALA A 147 24.69 4.39 -1.84
N ASP A 148 24.87 4.63 -0.53
CA ASP A 148 25.77 3.87 0.31
C ASP A 148 25.11 2.66 0.99
N GLY A 149 23.78 2.54 0.91
CA GLY A 149 23.02 1.39 1.40
C GLY A 149 22.94 1.34 2.92
N ASN A 150 23.04 2.49 3.59
CA ASN A 150 23.01 2.58 5.05
C ASN A 150 21.59 2.68 5.63
N GLY A 151 20.56 2.79 4.76
CA GLY A 151 19.16 2.90 5.17
C GLY A 151 18.73 4.30 5.60
N GLU A 152 19.56 5.31 5.39
CA GLU A 152 19.31 6.73 5.67
C GLU A 152 19.45 7.56 4.38
N PRO A 153 18.74 8.69 4.26
CA PRO A 153 18.89 9.57 3.11
C PRO A 153 20.32 10.11 2.96
N ASP A 154 20.91 9.96 1.77
CA ASP A 154 22.17 10.63 1.44
C ASP A 154 22.03 12.15 1.55
N GLU A 155 22.96 12.81 2.23
CA GLU A 155 22.93 14.26 2.39
C GLU A 155 23.75 14.97 1.29
N ASN A 156 23.23 16.08 0.78
CA ASN A 156 23.98 17.00 -0.07
C ASN A 156 24.97 17.86 0.75
N GLU A 157 25.75 18.72 0.08
CA GLU A 157 26.72 19.62 0.74
C GLU A 157 26.13 20.55 1.82
N GLN A 158 24.81 20.70 1.86
CA GLN A 158 24.07 21.53 2.80
C GLN A 158 23.43 20.70 3.94
N GLY A 159 23.70 19.39 4.01
CA GLY A 159 23.09 18.49 4.99
C GLY A 159 21.61 18.17 4.70
N GLN A 160 21.17 18.31 3.44
CA GLN A 160 19.78 18.03 3.06
C GLN A 160 19.70 16.68 2.34
N GLY A 161 18.69 15.87 2.68
CA GLY A 161 18.43 14.60 2.01
C GLY A 161 18.27 14.76 0.49
N THR A 162 19.04 13.97 -0.25
CA THR A 162 19.07 13.95 -1.71
C THR A 162 17.85 13.19 -2.21
N ASN A 163 16.97 13.87 -2.94
CA ASN A 163 15.76 13.22 -3.45
C ASN A 163 16.10 12.13 -4.48
N TYR A 164 15.22 11.13 -4.61
CA TYR A 164 15.41 10.02 -5.55
C TYR A 164 15.11 10.37 -7.03
N ASN A 165 14.70 11.61 -7.35
CA ASN A 165 14.33 11.95 -8.74
C ASN A 165 15.52 11.82 -9.68
N GLY A 166 15.25 11.36 -10.91
CA GLY A 166 16.29 11.01 -11.88
C GLY A 166 16.58 9.51 -11.95
N ASN A 167 16.18 8.73 -10.95
CA ASN A 167 16.43 7.27 -10.87
C ASN A 167 15.16 6.41 -10.99
N TRP A 168 14.01 7.03 -11.28
CA TRP A 168 12.74 6.33 -11.40
C TRP A 168 12.65 5.56 -12.71
N THR A 169 12.26 4.28 -12.61
CA THR A 169 11.67 3.52 -13.71
C THR A 169 10.13 3.56 -13.59
N PRO A 170 9.37 3.36 -14.67
CA PRO A 170 7.92 3.28 -14.58
C PRO A 170 7.40 2.19 -13.63
N LYS A 171 8.03 1.01 -13.53
CA LYS A 171 7.63 -0.04 -12.56
C LYS A 171 7.85 0.38 -11.12
N LEU A 172 9.07 0.81 -10.80
CA LEU A 172 9.44 1.27 -9.44
C LEU A 172 8.50 2.37 -8.96
N LEU A 173 8.12 3.29 -9.86
CA LEU A 173 7.21 4.38 -9.53
C LEU A 173 5.77 3.92 -9.22
N ARG A 174 5.28 2.82 -9.82
CA ARG A 174 3.96 2.24 -9.52
C ARG A 174 3.97 1.56 -8.15
N ALA A 175 4.99 0.75 -7.89
CA ALA A 175 5.18 0.08 -6.61
C ALA A 175 5.36 1.09 -5.46
N ALA A 176 6.21 2.11 -5.64
CA ALA A 176 6.40 3.16 -4.66
C ALA A 176 5.12 3.98 -4.40
N PHE A 177 4.27 4.18 -5.42
CA PHE A 177 2.97 4.82 -5.24
C PHE A 177 2.04 3.99 -4.35
N ASN A 178 1.99 2.68 -4.56
CA ASN A 178 1.19 1.77 -3.76
C ASN A 178 1.74 1.60 -2.33
N TYR A 179 3.06 1.58 -2.16
CA TYR A 179 3.67 1.62 -0.84
C TYR A 179 3.31 2.92 -0.11
N GLN A 180 3.50 4.09 -0.72
CA GLN A 180 3.05 5.36 -0.15
C GLN A 180 1.54 5.34 0.17
N TYR A 181 0.73 4.66 -0.65
CA TYR A 181 -0.70 4.52 -0.42
C TYR A 181 -1.00 3.91 0.94
N THR A 182 -0.37 2.77 1.27
CA THR A 182 -0.58 2.10 2.56
C THR A 182 -0.08 2.94 3.74
N GLN A 183 0.99 3.70 3.55
CA GLN A 183 1.55 4.54 4.60
C GLN A 183 0.71 5.80 4.91
N LYS A 184 -0.18 6.25 4.02
CA LYS A 184 -0.97 7.50 4.21
C LYS A 184 -2.48 7.29 4.37
N ASP A 185 -2.95 6.05 4.35
CA ASP A 185 -4.28 5.71 4.87
C ASP A 185 -4.13 4.85 6.14
N PRO A 186 -4.11 5.46 7.33
CA PRO A 186 -3.95 4.71 8.59
C PRO A 186 -5.12 3.76 8.86
N GLY A 187 -6.27 3.93 8.19
CA GLY A 187 -7.43 3.05 8.32
C GLY A 187 -7.55 2.02 7.20
N ALA A 188 -6.53 1.85 6.35
CA ALA A 188 -6.61 1.00 5.16
C ALA A 188 -7.06 -0.44 5.47
N PHE A 189 -6.57 -0.98 6.59
CA PHE A 189 -6.91 -2.31 7.11
C PHE A 189 -8.38 -2.47 7.52
N VAL A 190 -9.09 -1.37 7.79
CA VAL A 190 -10.54 -1.35 8.07
C VAL A 190 -11.34 -0.99 6.81
N HIS A 191 -10.89 0.02 6.06
CA HIS A 191 -11.64 0.58 4.93
C HIS A 191 -11.85 -0.46 3.83
N ASN A 192 -10.80 -1.15 3.39
CA ASN A 192 -10.89 -2.20 2.36
C ASN A 192 -9.65 -3.09 2.35
N PRO A 193 -9.48 -3.98 3.36
CA PRO A 193 -8.25 -4.76 3.52
C PRO A 193 -7.95 -5.65 2.29
N GLN A 194 -8.99 -6.23 1.68
CA GLN A 194 -8.80 -7.06 0.48
C GLN A 194 -8.23 -6.26 -0.70
N TYR A 195 -8.71 -5.03 -0.91
CA TYR A 195 -8.16 -4.16 -1.97
C TYR A 195 -6.69 -3.83 -1.72
N VAL A 196 -6.33 -3.58 -0.45
CA VAL A 196 -4.97 -3.27 -0.03
C VAL A 196 -4.02 -4.45 -0.28
N ILE A 197 -4.40 -5.63 0.20
CA ILE A 197 -3.64 -6.86 0.00
C ILE A 197 -3.45 -7.14 -1.51
N GLN A 198 -4.49 -6.95 -2.33
CA GLN A 198 -4.40 -7.16 -3.78
C GLN A 198 -3.32 -6.28 -4.43
N PHE A 199 -3.33 -4.97 -4.18
CA PHE A 199 -2.36 -4.10 -4.84
C PHE A 199 -0.95 -4.24 -4.25
N LEU A 200 -0.81 -4.65 -2.98
CA LEU A 200 0.49 -4.93 -2.37
C LEU A 200 1.16 -6.14 -3.04
N ILE A 201 0.46 -7.26 -3.09
CA ILE A 201 0.93 -8.49 -3.74
C ILE A 201 1.26 -8.23 -5.22
N ASP A 202 0.37 -7.56 -5.95
CA ASP A 202 0.61 -7.27 -7.37
C ASP A 202 1.79 -6.30 -7.58
N SER A 203 2.08 -5.42 -6.62
CA SER A 203 3.26 -4.55 -6.70
C SER A 203 4.56 -5.32 -6.46
N ILE A 204 4.54 -6.30 -5.56
CA ILE A 204 5.69 -7.22 -5.35
C ILE A 204 5.94 -8.01 -6.63
N GLU A 205 4.89 -8.59 -7.23
CA GLU A 205 4.96 -9.35 -8.47
C GLU A 205 5.47 -8.51 -9.66
N ASP A 206 5.00 -7.26 -9.83
CA ASP A 206 5.44 -6.37 -10.94
C ASP A 206 6.94 -6.06 -10.86
N LEU A 207 7.48 -5.94 -9.65
CA LEU A 207 8.91 -5.77 -9.40
C LEU A 207 9.71 -7.09 -9.48
N GLY A 208 9.07 -8.21 -9.79
CA GLY A 208 9.70 -9.53 -9.93
C GLY A 208 9.90 -10.29 -8.63
N GLY A 209 9.26 -9.88 -7.53
CA GLY A 209 9.28 -10.61 -6.27
C GLY A 209 8.46 -11.90 -6.33
N ASP A 210 8.84 -12.89 -5.52
CA ASP A 210 8.09 -14.14 -5.38
C ASP A 210 6.88 -13.94 -4.47
N VAL A 211 5.69 -14.18 -5.02
CA VAL A 211 4.41 -14.04 -4.32
C VAL A 211 3.73 -15.39 -4.07
N SER A 212 4.42 -16.51 -4.32
CA SER A 212 3.83 -17.85 -4.24
C SER A 212 3.40 -18.27 -2.83
N ALA A 213 3.97 -17.64 -1.80
CA ALA A 213 3.57 -17.83 -0.41
C ALA A 213 2.30 -17.03 -0.04
N TYR A 214 1.99 -15.96 -0.76
CA TYR A 214 0.91 -15.05 -0.43
C TYR A 214 -0.43 -15.55 -0.95
N THR A 215 -1.50 -15.31 -0.19
CA THR A 215 -2.85 -15.52 -0.69
C THR A 215 -3.36 -14.20 -1.26
N ARG A 216 -3.59 -14.10 -2.57
CA ARG A 216 -4.21 -12.89 -3.15
C ARG A 216 -5.75 -12.98 -3.04
N PRO A 217 -6.45 -11.97 -2.48
CA PRO A 217 -7.92 -11.96 -2.43
C PRO A 217 -8.56 -12.07 -3.81
N ALA A 218 -9.55 -12.96 -3.93
CA ALA A 218 -10.37 -13.09 -5.12
C ALA A 218 -11.38 -11.94 -5.22
N VAL A 219 -11.68 -11.51 -6.45
CA VAL A 219 -12.78 -10.56 -6.68
C VAL A 219 -14.10 -11.34 -6.66
N PRO A 220 -15.08 -10.97 -5.81
CA PRO A 220 -16.38 -11.61 -5.81
C PRO A 220 -17.04 -11.49 -7.19
N ALA A 221 -17.69 -12.56 -7.65
CA ALA A 221 -18.52 -12.49 -8.84
C ALA A 221 -19.60 -11.40 -8.66
N PRO A 222 -19.99 -10.70 -9.74
CA PRO A 222 -21.11 -9.76 -9.67
C PRO A 222 -22.34 -10.46 -9.08
N ALA A 223 -23.01 -9.83 -8.12
CA ALA A 223 -24.28 -10.33 -7.61
C ALA A 223 -25.25 -10.45 -8.80
N GLN A 224 -25.74 -11.69 -9.04
CA GLN A 224 -26.76 -11.96 -10.06
C GLN A 224 -28.13 -11.44 -9.65
#